data_AF-A0A0F9F8H7-F1
#
_entry.id   AF-A0A0F9F8H7-F1
#
_cell.length_a   1.000
_cell.length_b   1.000
_cell.length_c   1.000
_cell.angle_alpha   90.00
_cell.angle_beta   90.00
_cell.angle_gamma   90.00
#
_symmetry.space_group_name_H-M   'P 1'
#
loop_
_entity.id
_entity.type
_entity.pdbx_description
1 polymer ?
#
loop_
_entity_poly.entity_id
_entity_poly.type
_entity_poly.pdbx_seq_one_letter_code
_entity_poly.pdbx_strand_id
1 'polypeptide(L)'
;QYIAWLATQDCPSYKSLLRKALEVIQGSEGLGYGSTPDPERIHEINDGDYQGTIVFVIGAKGYQPDTYWSTTVYYGSCSGCDAIEAAWDYGRTDSMEGMYAIALNMMQGMRRTDD
;
A
#
# COMPACT_ATOMS: atom_id res chain seq x y z
N GLN A 1 3.15 14.45 7.74
CA GLN A 1 3.01 13.29 8.65
C GLN A 1 3.54 11.99 8.02
N TYR A 2 3.30 11.71 6.73
CA TYR A 2 3.84 10.52 6.02
C TYR A 2 5.37 10.53 5.85
N ILE A 3 5.96 11.63 5.38
CA ILE A 3 7.44 11.85 5.28
C ILE A 3 8.15 11.53 6.60
N ALA A 4 7.64 12.08 7.69
CA ALA A 4 8.21 11.91 9.02
C ALA A 4 8.11 10.46 9.52
N TRP A 5 7.04 9.73 9.17
CA TRP A 5 6.90 8.31 9.49
C TRP A 5 7.86 7.44 8.69
N LEU A 6 7.99 7.66 7.38
CA LEU A 6 8.99 6.96 6.56
C LEU A 6 10.41 7.15 7.10
N ALA A 7 10.69 8.37 7.58
CA ALA A 7 11.97 8.71 8.18
C ALA A 7 12.23 8.03 9.54
N THR A 8 11.34 7.19 10.09
CA THR A 8 11.61 6.41 11.31
C THR A 8 11.66 4.89 11.08
N GLN A 9 11.39 4.42 9.87
CA GLN A 9 11.40 3.00 9.54
C GLN A 9 12.79 2.53 9.10
N ASP A 10 13.09 1.25 9.31
CA ASP A 10 14.35 0.60 8.91
C ASP A 10 14.25 -0.12 7.55
N CYS A 11 13.03 -0.51 7.15
CA CYS A 11 12.57 -0.79 5.78
C CYS A 11 11.06 -1.15 5.88
N PRO A 12 10.13 -0.36 5.33
CA PRO A 12 8.70 -0.64 5.46
C PRO A 12 8.25 -1.76 4.50
N SER A 13 7.29 -2.60 4.91
CA SER A 13 6.65 -3.56 4.00
C SER A 13 5.63 -2.87 3.07
N TYR A 14 5.29 -3.51 1.94
CA TYR A 14 4.23 -3.06 1.02
C TYR A 14 2.89 -2.81 1.76
N LYS A 15 2.51 -3.72 2.66
CA LYS A 15 1.31 -3.57 3.50
C LYS A 15 1.37 -2.32 4.38
N SER A 16 2.53 -2.03 4.96
CA SER A 16 2.73 -0.86 5.83
C SER A 16 2.66 0.44 5.04
N LEU A 17 3.26 0.46 3.83
CA LEU A 17 3.15 1.60 2.90
C LEU A 17 1.70 1.84 2.48
N LEU A 18 0.96 0.79 2.12
CA LEU A 18 -0.44 0.87 1.74
C LEU A 18 -1.31 1.37 2.90
N ARG A 19 -1.13 0.83 4.11
CA ARG A 19 -1.83 1.30 5.31
C ARG A 19 -1.63 2.79 5.51
N LYS A 20 -0.36 3.23 5.47
CA LYS A 20 -0.03 4.63 5.68
C LYS A 20 -0.61 5.53 4.59
N ALA A 21 -0.65 5.07 3.34
CA ALA A 21 -1.26 5.82 2.24
C ALA A 21 -2.78 5.99 2.46
N LEU A 22 -3.47 4.92 2.87
CA LEU A 22 -4.88 4.95 3.20
C LEU A 22 -5.19 5.90 4.37
N GLU A 23 -4.39 5.90 5.43
CA GLU A 23 -4.54 6.83 6.56
C GLU A 23 -4.46 8.29 6.13
N VAL A 24 -3.55 8.63 5.22
CA VAL A 24 -3.41 10.00 4.69
C VAL A 24 -4.64 10.43 3.89
N ILE A 25 -5.15 9.54 3.03
CA ILE A 25 -6.30 9.85 2.16
C ILE A 25 -7.60 9.92 2.97
N GLN A 26 -7.76 9.10 4.01
CA GLN A 26 -8.90 9.21 4.92
C GLN A 26 -8.95 10.52 5.71
N GLY A 27 -7.80 11.16 5.91
CA GLY A 27 -7.73 12.50 6.49
C GLY A 27 -8.19 13.61 5.53
N SER A 28 -8.43 13.29 4.25
CA SER A 28 -9.01 14.20 3.26
C SER A 28 -10.52 13.95 3.14
N GLU A 29 -11.31 15.02 3.17
CA GLU A 29 -12.77 14.93 3.07
C GLU A 29 -13.18 14.34 1.71
N GLY A 30 -14.05 13.33 1.68
CA GLY A 30 -14.60 12.83 0.40
C GLY A 30 -15.14 11.40 0.35
N LEU A 31 -14.83 10.52 1.31
CA LEU A 31 -15.30 9.14 1.29
C LEU A 31 -16.29 8.86 2.44
N GLY A 32 -17.52 8.48 2.08
CA GLY A 32 -18.61 8.22 3.03
C GLY A 32 -18.41 6.94 3.85
N TYR A 33 -18.97 6.93 5.07
CA TYR A 33 -19.04 5.74 5.92
C TYR A 33 -19.69 4.57 5.15
N GLY A 34 -19.06 3.40 5.13
CA GLY A 34 -19.51 2.25 4.33
C GLY A 34 -18.79 2.06 2.99
N SER A 35 -18.17 3.10 2.42
CA SER A 35 -17.50 3.02 1.12
C SER A 35 -15.99 3.34 1.17
N THR A 36 -15.51 3.88 2.30
CA THR A 36 -14.10 4.19 2.53
C THR A 36 -13.30 2.93 2.86
N PRO A 37 -12.23 2.56 2.11
CA PRO A 37 -11.36 1.42 2.47
C PRO A 37 -10.73 1.64 3.84
N ASP A 38 -10.79 0.67 4.75
CA ASP A 38 -10.31 0.76 6.14
C ASP A 38 -8.85 0.26 6.28
N PRO A 39 -7.89 1.04 6.81
CA PRO A 39 -6.48 0.65 6.86
C PRO A 39 -6.26 -0.49 7.87
N GLU A 40 -7.21 -0.70 8.79
CA GLU A 40 -7.20 -1.80 9.74
C GLU A 40 -7.70 -3.12 9.13
N ARG A 41 -8.32 -3.08 7.93
CA ARG A 41 -8.91 -4.25 7.24
C ARG A 41 -8.16 -4.64 5.97
N ILE A 42 -6.83 -4.52 5.99
CA ILE A 42 -5.98 -4.93 4.88
C ILE A 42 -5.65 -6.42 5.01
N HIS A 43 -6.15 -7.19 4.05
CA HIS A 43 -5.79 -8.58 3.82
C HIS A 43 -4.72 -8.65 2.74
N GLU A 44 -3.71 -9.48 2.99
CA GLU A 44 -2.59 -9.71 2.09
C GLU A 44 -2.66 -11.16 1.62
N ILE A 45 -2.63 -11.36 0.31
CA ILE A 45 -2.48 -12.66 -0.33
C ILE A 45 -1.14 -12.63 -1.04
N ASN A 46 -0.24 -13.49 -0.58
CA ASN A 46 1.10 -13.61 -1.12
C ASN A 46 1.45 -15.10 -1.23
N ASP A 47 1.34 -15.62 -2.45
CA ASP A 47 1.64 -17.02 -2.78
C ASP A 47 3.02 -17.17 -3.45
N GLY A 48 3.82 -16.11 -3.50
CA GLY A 48 5.15 -16.12 -4.11
C GLY A 48 6.25 -16.26 -3.06
N ASP A 49 7.34 -16.93 -3.43
CA ASP A 49 8.50 -17.12 -2.54
C ASP A 49 9.61 -16.10 -2.82
N TYR A 50 10.06 -16.01 -4.08
CA TYR A 50 11.24 -15.22 -4.47
C TYR A 50 10.93 -14.04 -5.39
N GLN A 51 9.81 -14.13 -6.10
CA GLN A 51 9.23 -13.11 -6.96
C GLN A 51 7.74 -13.40 -7.06
N GLY A 52 6.93 -12.39 -7.33
CA GLY A 52 5.50 -12.61 -7.43
C GLY A 52 4.69 -11.33 -7.45
N THR A 53 3.40 -11.50 -7.18
CA THR A 53 2.46 -10.40 -7.05
C THR A 53 1.76 -10.55 -5.72
N ILE A 54 1.85 -9.52 -4.90
CA ILE A 54 1.07 -9.42 -3.68
C ILE A 54 -0.27 -8.81 -4.07
N VAL A 55 -1.35 -9.49 -3.68
CA VAL A 55 -2.71 -8.97 -3.82
C VAL A 55 -3.18 -8.47 -2.47
N PHE A 56 -3.61 -7.22 -2.43
CA PHE A 56 -4.24 -6.64 -1.25
C PHE A 56 -5.74 -6.54 -1.46
N VAL A 57 -6.50 -6.98 -0.46
CA VAL A 57 -7.96 -6.80 -0.36
C VAL A 57 -8.25 -5.97 0.89
N ILE A 58 -9.01 -4.89 0.73
CA ILE A 58 -9.27 -3.91 1.79
C ILE A 58 -10.77 -3.77 1.98
N GLY A 59 -11.27 -4.19 3.15
CA GLY A 59 -12.68 -3.99 3.50
C GLY A 59 -12.99 -2.53 3.80
N ALA A 60 -14.18 -2.06 3.44
CA ALA A 60 -14.61 -0.70 3.79
C ALA A 60 -14.82 -0.52 5.31
N LYS A 61 -14.82 0.74 5.77
CA LYS A 61 -15.25 1.12 7.11
C LYS A 61 -16.73 0.78 7.29
N GLY A 62 -17.11 0.39 8.50
CA GLY A 62 -18.48 0.03 8.82
C GLY A 62 -18.54 -1.14 9.78
N TYR A 63 -19.69 -1.37 10.41
CA TYR A 63 -19.87 -2.56 11.26
C TYR A 63 -19.70 -3.85 10.45
N GLN A 64 -20.31 -3.90 9.26
CA GLN A 64 -20.23 -5.02 8.32
C GLN A 64 -19.77 -4.50 6.95
N PRO A 65 -18.55 -4.84 6.51
CA PRO A 65 -18.08 -4.44 5.19
C PRO A 65 -18.79 -5.27 4.11
N ASP A 66 -19.52 -4.59 3.24
CA ASP A 66 -20.10 -5.13 2.00
C ASP A 66 -19.32 -4.66 0.75
N THR A 67 -18.60 -3.55 0.87
CA THR A 67 -17.72 -2.99 -0.15
C THR A 67 -16.27 -3.37 0.13
N TYR A 68 -15.58 -3.89 -0.90
CA TYR A 68 -14.16 -4.21 -0.85
C TYR A 68 -13.41 -3.54 -1.98
N TRP A 69 -12.15 -3.23 -1.70
CA TRP A 69 -11.20 -2.70 -2.66
C TRP A 69 -10.08 -3.72 -2.86
N SER A 70 -9.50 -3.74 -4.05
CA SER A 70 -8.32 -4.54 -4.34
C SER A 70 -7.24 -3.73 -5.04
N THR A 71 -5.99 -4.04 -4.75
CA THR A 71 -4.83 -3.52 -5.48
C THR A 71 -3.72 -4.58 -5.48
N THR A 72 -2.81 -4.48 -6.42
CA THR A 72 -1.72 -5.44 -6.60
C THR A 72 -0.39 -4.73 -6.69
N VAL A 73 0.65 -5.38 -6.19
CA VAL A 73 2.03 -4.93 -6.38
C VAL A 73 2.91 -6.10 -6.77
N TYR A 74 3.68 -5.92 -7.84
CA TYR A 74 4.68 -6.89 -8.26
C TYR A 74 5.96 -6.67 -7.45
N TYR A 75 6.61 -7.76 -7.04
CA TYR A 75 7.92 -7.76 -6.40
C TYR A 75 8.81 -8.81 -7.06
N GLY A 76 10.12 -8.55 -7.10
CA GLY A 76 11.07 -9.37 -7.84
C GLY A 76 12.39 -9.57 -7.12
N SER A 77 13.09 -10.61 -7.54
CA SER A 77 14.30 -11.16 -6.91
C SER A 77 15.56 -10.30 -6.88
N CYS A 78 15.58 -9.19 -7.62
CA CYS A 78 16.74 -8.32 -7.72
C CYS A 78 16.49 -7.05 -6.93
N SER A 79 17.53 -6.46 -6.34
CA SER A 79 17.40 -5.19 -5.59
C SER A 79 16.90 -4.04 -6.47
N GLY A 80 16.87 -4.16 -7.80
CA GLY A 80 16.18 -3.23 -8.70
C GLY A 80 14.76 -3.64 -9.12
N CYS A 81 14.34 -4.86 -8.77
CA CYS A 81 13.10 -5.53 -9.19
C CYS A 81 12.07 -5.60 -8.06
N ASP A 82 12.52 -5.71 -6.81
CA ASP A 82 11.69 -5.38 -5.65
C ASP A 82 11.70 -3.86 -5.51
N ALA A 83 10.55 -3.23 -5.71
CA ALA A 83 10.47 -1.79 -5.77
C ALA A 83 10.86 -1.13 -4.43
N ILE A 84 10.59 -1.80 -3.30
CA ILE A 84 10.93 -1.31 -1.96
C ILE A 84 12.44 -1.44 -1.72
N GLU A 85 13.02 -2.61 -2.02
CA GLU A 85 14.46 -2.79 -1.88
C GLU A 85 15.24 -1.86 -2.82
N ALA A 86 14.73 -1.65 -4.04
CA ALA A 86 15.28 -0.70 -5.01
C ALA A 86 15.24 0.71 -4.48
N ALA A 87 14.12 1.13 -3.91
CA ALA A 87 14.06 2.44 -3.27
C ALA A 87 15.08 2.51 -2.12
N TRP A 88 15.18 1.47 -1.28
CA TRP A 88 16.01 1.48 -0.08
C TRP A 88 17.53 1.52 -0.34
N ASP A 89 18.01 0.85 -1.39
CA ASP A 89 19.45 0.68 -1.67
C ASP A 89 20.14 1.98 -2.19
N TYR A 90 19.39 2.91 -2.78
CA TYR A 90 19.93 4.17 -3.33
C TYR A 90 20.16 5.30 -2.29
N GLY A 91 19.96 5.02 -1.00
CA GLY A 91 20.15 6.00 0.06
C GLY A 91 18.88 6.79 0.39
N ARG A 92 18.77 7.18 1.67
CA ARG A 92 17.50 7.50 2.35
C ARG A 92 16.59 8.53 1.67
N THR A 93 17.13 9.53 0.97
CA THR A 93 16.33 10.56 0.28
C THR A 93 15.70 10.04 -1.01
N ASP A 94 16.46 9.29 -1.81
CA ASP A 94 15.97 8.69 -3.06
C ASP A 94 15.03 7.51 -2.74
N SER A 95 15.26 6.86 -1.58
CA SER A 95 14.33 5.86 -1.02
C SER A 95 12.95 6.42 -0.75
N MET A 96 12.83 7.69 -0.32
CA MET A 96 11.54 8.26 -0.01
C MET A 96 10.71 8.45 -1.28
N GLU A 97 11.30 8.99 -2.36
CA GLU A 97 10.62 9.15 -3.65
C GLU A 97 10.15 7.81 -4.23
N GLY A 98 11.00 6.77 -4.15
CA GLY A 98 10.62 5.42 -4.55
C GLY A 98 9.44 4.87 -3.73
N MET A 99 9.46 5.05 -2.41
CA MET A 99 8.36 4.61 -1.52
C MET A 99 7.05 5.34 -1.83
N TYR A 100 7.11 6.64 -2.15
CA TYR A 100 5.93 7.39 -2.62
C TYR A 100 5.40 6.84 -3.93
N ALA A 101 6.26 6.58 -4.90
CA ALA A 101 5.86 6.07 -6.20
C ALA A 101 5.15 4.71 -6.06
N ILE A 102 5.65 3.83 -5.19
CA ILE A 102 5.04 2.53 -4.91
C ILE A 102 3.67 2.70 -4.25
N ALA A 103 3.59 3.48 -3.17
CA ALA A 103 2.33 3.76 -2.49
C ALA A 103 1.30 4.38 -3.45
N LEU A 104 1.72 5.35 -4.26
CA LEU A 104 0.90 6.01 -5.26
C LEU A 104 0.43 5.05 -6.36
N ASN A 105 1.29 4.15 -6.84
CA ASN A 105 0.91 3.12 -7.81
C ASN A 105 -0.14 2.16 -7.23
N MET A 106 0.04 1.70 -5.99
CA MET A 106 -0.96 0.86 -5.32
C MET A 106 -2.30 1.59 -5.16
N MET A 107 -2.28 2.89 -4.84
CA MET A 107 -3.50 3.69 -4.72
C MET A 107 -4.20 3.91 -6.07
N GLN A 108 -3.45 4.22 -7.13
CA GLN A 108 -4.01 4.44 -8.47
C GLN A 108 -4.52 3.14 -9.11
N GLY A 109 -3.87 2.01 -8.83
CA GLY A 109 -4.31 0.69 -9.28
C GLY A 109 -5.50 0.13 -8.51
N MET A 110 -5.92 0.80 -7.43
CA MET A 110 -6.99 0.32 -6.57
C MET A 110 -8.34 0.36 -7.28
N ARG A 111 -9.07 -0.75 -7.22
CA ARG A 111 -10.41 -0.92 -7.80
C ARG A 111 -11.37 -1.45 -6.76
N ARG A 112 -12.65 -1.09 -6.84
CA ARG A 112 -13.66 -1.84 -6.07
C ARG A 112 -13.79 -3.23 -6.68
N THR A 113 -14.09 -4.21 -5.83
CA THR A 113 -14.22 -5.60 -6.28
C THR A 113 -15.56 -5.90 -6.94
N ASP A 114 -16.51 -4.97 -6.84
CA ASP A 114 -17.85 -5.05 -7.42
C ASP A 114 -18.04 -4.18 -8.68
N ASP A 115 -16.94 -3.58 -9.17
CA ASP A 115 -16.86 -2.91 -10.49
C ASP A 115 -16.60 -3.95 -11.61
#